data_AF-A0A0M9YEP4-F1
#
_entry.id   AF-A0A0M9YEP4-F1
#
_cell.length_a   1.000
_cell.length_b   1.000
_cell.length_c   1.000
_cell.angle_alpha   90.00
_cell.angle_beta   90.00
_cell.angle_gamma   90.00
#
_symmetry.space_group_name_H-M   'P 1'
#
loop_
_entity.id
_entity.type
_entity.pdbx_description
1 polymer ?
#
loop_
_entity_poly.entity_id
_entity_poly.type
_entity_poly.pdbx_seq_one_letter_code
_entity_poly.pdbx_strand_id
1 'polypeptide(L)'
;KEAERSKNMFALGLLSWMYHRPTEGTEAFLRTKFAKKPEIAEANVAAFRAGWNFGETTEDFAVSYEVAPATKSFPTGTYRNISGNLALSYGLIAA
;
A
#
# COMPACT_ATOMS: atom_id res chain seq x y z
N LYS A 1 -17.97 -9.31 7.70
CA LYS A 1 -17.20 -8.05 7.93
C LYS A 1 -15.69 -8.23 7.70
N GLU A 2 -15.07 -9.34 8.14
CA GLU A 2 -13.63 -9.58 7.89
C GLU A 2 -13.35 -10.05 6.46
N ALA A 3 -14.22 -10.90 5.88
CA ALA A 3 -14.13 -11.31 4.47
C ALA A 3 -14.19 -10.13 3.46
N GLU A 4 -14.94 -9.07 3.77
CA GLU A 4 -14.96 -7.86 2.93
C GLU A 4 -13.66 -7.05 3.02
N ARG A 5 -12.96 -7.09 4.16
CA ARG A 5 -11.66 -6.41 4.29
C ARG A 5 -10.56 -7.10 3.48
N SER A 6 -10.65 -8.42 3.33
CA SER A 6 -9.75 -9.20 2.48
C SER A 6 -9.94 -8.89 0.99
N LYS A 7 -11.15 -8.53 0.53
CA LYS A 7 -11.39 -8.07 -0.86
C LYS A 7 -10.57 -6.82 -1.21
N ASN A 8 -10.43 -5.88 -0.29
CA ASN A 8 -9.62 -4.69 -0.52
C ASN A 8 -8.13 -5.05 -0.69
N MET A 9 -7.66 -6.11 -0.03
CA MET A 9 -6.28 -6.57 -0.15
C MET A 9 -6.03 -7.29 -1.47
N PHE A 10 -7.02 -8.03 -1.98
CA PHE A 10 -6.98 -8.58 -3.32
C PHE A 10 -6.86 -7.48 -4.39
N ALA A 11 -7.70 -6.45 -4.31
CA ALA A 11 -7.62 -5.29 -5.21
C ALA A 11 -6.27 -4.56 -5.10
N LEU A 12 -5.71 -4.43 -3.89
CA LEU A 12 -4.39 -3.85 -3.67
C LEU A 12 -3.27 -4.68 -4.32
N GLY A 13 -3.37 -6.01 -4.28
CA GLY A 13 -2.43 -6.92 -4.95
C GLY A 13 -2.43 -6.73 -6.46
N LEU A 14 -3.62 -6.67 -7.05
CA LEU A 14 -3.80 -6.42 -8.49
C LEU A 14 -3.27 -5.05 -8.93
N LEU A 15 -3.56 -3.99 -8.15
CA LEU A 15 -3.05 -2.65 -8.42
C LEU A 15 -1.53 -2.56 -8.27
N SER A 16 -0.96 -3.27 -7.29
CA SER A 16 0.49 -3.30 -7.10
C SER A 16 1.19 -3.94 -8.30
N TRP A 17 0.61 -5.01 -8.85
CA TRP A 17 1.08 -5.67 -10.07
C TRP A 17 0.99 -4.73 -11.28
N MET A 18 -0.16 -4.08 -11.48
CA MET A 18 -0.38 -3.14 -12.59
C MET A 18 0.67 -2.01 -12.65
N TYR A 19 1.12 -1.51 -11.50
CA TYR A 19 2.11 -0.44 -11.40
C TYR A 19 3.56 -0.92 -11.16
N HIS A 20 3.85 -2.22 -11.31
CA HIS A 20 5.19 -2.80 -11.09
C HIS A 20 5.81 -2.39 -9.74
N ARG A 21 4.99 -2.26 -8.70
CA ARG A 21 5.46 -1.85 -7.37
C ARG A 21 6.02 -3.06 -6.62
N PRO A 22 7.15 -2.92 -5.90
CA PRO A 22 7.72 -4.01 -5.12
C PRO A 22 6.72 -4.49 -4.06
N THR A 23 6.55 -5.80 -3.95
CA THR A 23 5.56 -6.44 -3.08
C THR A 23 6.02 -6.51 -1.62
N GLU A 24 7.34 -6.53 -1.37
CA GLU A 24 7.89 -6.75 -0.03
C GLU A 24 7.50 -5.63 0.95
N GLY A 25 7.49 -4.38 0.49
CA GLY A 25 7.11 -3.23 1.30
C GLY A 25 5.65 -3.27 1.74
N THR A 26 4.76 -3.72 0.86
CA THR A 26 3.33 -3.83 1.14
C THR A 26 3.04 -5.00 2.08
N GLU A 27 3.72 -6.14 1.92
CA GLU A 27 3.60 -7.28 2.85
C GLU A 27 4.07 -6.92 4.26
N ALA A 28 5.21 -6.25 4.40
CA ALA A 28 5.72 -5.79 5.69
C ALA A 28 4.77 -4.78 6.36
N PHE A 29 4.18 -3.88 5.58
CA PHE A 29 3.17 -2.94 6.07
C PHE A 29 1.91 -3.67 6.57
N LEU A 30 1.40 -4.66 5.83
CA LEU A 30 0.22 -5.44 6.22
C LEU A 30 0.47 -6.22 7.52
N ARG A 31 1.65 -6.85 7.64
CA ARG A 31 2.07 -7.56 8.87
C ARG A 31 2.15 -6.61 10.07
N THR A 32 2.71 -5.41 9.88
CA THR A 32 2.82 -4.41 10.95
C THR A 32 1.46 -3.84 11.34
N LYS A 33 0.61 -3.51 10.35
CA LYS A 33 -0.71 -2.92 10.58
C LYS A 33 -1.67 -3.86 11.32
N PHE A 34 -1.59 -5.17 11.04
CA PHE A 34 -2.41 -6.19 11.66
C PHE A 34 -1.68 -7.02 12.73
N ALA A 35 -0.53 -6.55 13.24
CA ALA A 35 0.28 -7.26 14.23
C ALA A 35 -0.49 -7.68 15.49
N LYS A 36 -1.56 -6.94 15.85
CA LYS A 36 -2.45 -7.27 16.97
C LYS A 36 -3.36 -8.48 16.73
N LYS A 37 -3.48 -8.96 15.49
CA LYS A 37 -4.35 -10.07 15.07
C LYS A 37 -3.67 -10.88 13.96
N PRO A 38 -2.77 -11.82 14.30
CA PRO A 38 -1.92 -12.53 13.34
C PRO A 38 -2.72 -13.36 12.32
N GLU A 39 -3.83 -13.97 12.71
CA GLU A 39 -4.69 -14.73 11.79
C GLU A 39 -5.25 -13.86 10.65
N ILE A 40 -5.62 -12.62 10.96
CA ILE A 40 -6.11 -11.64 9.97
C ILE A 40 -4.95 -11.10 9.13
N ALA A 41 -3.76 -10.96 9.71
CA ALA A 41 -2.57 -10.53 8.99
C ALA A 41 -2.23 -11.55 7.89
N GLU A 42 -2.18 -12.84 8.21
CA GLU A 42 -1.93 -13.89 7.21
C GLU A 42 -3.05 -13.97 6.16
N ALA A 43 -4.32 -13.87 6.56
CA ALA A 43 -5.43 -13.87 5.61
C ALA A 43 -5.36 -12.69 4.62
N ASN A 44 -4.95 -11.50 5.07
CA ASN A 44 -4.77 -10.34 4.21
C ASN A 44 -3.54 -10.44 3.31
N VAL A 45 -2.43 -11.02 3.80
CA VAL A 45 -1.24 -11.30 2.99
C VAL A 45 -1.56 -12.33 1.91
N ALA A 46 -2.30 -13.39 2.25
CA ALA A 46 -2.76 -14.39 1.28
C ALA A 46 -3.67 -13.78 0.21
N ALA A 47 -4.62 -12.91 0.60
CA ALA A 47 -5.48 -12.19 -0.34
C ALA A 47 -4.69 -11.25 -1.25
N PHE A 48 -3.67 -10.56 -0.73
CA PHE A 48 -2.77 -9.70 -1.51
C PHE A 48 -1.97 -10.51 -2.54
N ARG A 49 -1.36 -11.62 -2.14
CA ARG A 49 -0.64 -12.53 -3.05
C ARG A 49 -1.55 -13.13 -4.11
N ALA A 50 -2.78 -13.49 -3.74
CA ALA A 50 -3.77 -13.99 -4.70
C ALA A 50 -4.11 -12.93 -5.76
N GLY A 51 -4.24 -11.65 -5.38
CA GLY A 51 -4.47 -10.54 -6.33
C GLY A 51 -3.27 -10.27 -7.24
N TRP A 52 -2.06 -10.40 -6.72
CA TRP A 52 -0.82 -10.28 -7.50
C TRP A 52 -0.69 -11.40 -8.54
N ASN A 53 -0.82 -12.66 -8.10
CA ASN A 53 -0.74 -13.83 -8.98
C ASN A 53 -1.86 -13.83 -10.04
N PHE A 54 -3.04 -13.32 -9.69
CA PHE A 54 -4.14 -13.15 -10.64
C PHE A 54 -3.81 -12.14 -11.74
N GLY A 55 -3.12 -11.04 -11.40
CA GLY A 55 -2.60 -10.08 -12.38
C GLY A 55 -1.56 -10.73 -13.30
N GLU A 56 -0.60 -11.46 -12.73
CA GLU A 56 0.47 -12.14 -13.49
C GLU A 56 -0.06 -13.19 -14.47
N THR A 57 -1.12 -13.91 -14.11
CA THR A 57 -1.72 -14.95 -14.96
C THR A 57 -2.65 -14.37 -16.04
N THR A 58 -3.14 -13.14 -15.85
CA THR A 58 -4.06 -12.48 -16.77
C THR A 58 -3.28 -11.48 -17.62
N GLU A 59 -2.53 -11.98 -18.62
CA GLU A 59 -1.68 -11.25 -19.58
C GLU A 59 -2.43 -10.20 -20.46
N ASP A 60 -3.50 -9.58 -19.98
CA ASP A 60 -4.43 -8.78 -20.81
C ASP A 60 -4.22 -7.25 -20.71
N PHE A 61 -3.13 -6.78 -20.10
CA PHE A 61 -2.80 -5.36 -20.07
C PHE A 61 -1.40 -5.09 -20.63
N ALA A 62 -1.33 -4.97 -21.95
CA ALA A 62 -0.14 -4.64 -22.75
C ALA A 62 0.40 -3.20 -22.53
N VAL A 63 0.06 -2.52 -21.44
CA VAL A 63 0.53 -1.15 -21.16
C VAL A 63 0.88 -1.01 -19.68
N SER A 64 2.15 -1.28 -19.35
CA SER A 64 2.72 -0.92 -18.05
C SER A 64 2.94 0.58 -17.99
N TYR A 65 2.21 1.28 -17.12
CA TYR A 65 2.50 2.68 -16.83
C TYR A 65 3.44 2.74 -15.64
N GLU A 66 4.73 2.96 -15.91
CA GLU A 66 5.73 3.16 -14.87
C GLU A 66 5.60 4.58 -14.29
N VAL A 67 5.16 4.67 -13.03
CA VAL A 67 5.12 5.95 -12.32
C VAL A 67 6.54 6.27 -11.84
N ALA A 68 7.26 7.05 -12.65
CA ALA A 68 8.60 7.51 -12.30
C ALA A 68 8.59 8.27 -10.95
N PRO A 69 9.63 8.12 -10.11
CA PRO A 69 9.80 8.95 -8.92
C PRO A 69 9.74 10.43 -9.31
N ALA A 70 9.02 11.23 -8.52
CA ALA A 70 8.92 12.67 -8.75
C ALA A 70 10.19 13.41 -8.28
N THR A 71 11.35 13.08 -8.84
CA THR A 71 12.68 13.58 -8.46
C THR A 71 12.83 15.09 -8.62
N LYS A 72 12.03 15.72 -9.51
CA LYS A 72 12.01 17.18 -9.70
C LYS A 72 11.21 17.93 -8.63
N SER A 73 10.15 17.34 -8.09
CA SER A 73 9.25 17.99 -7.14
C SER A 73 9.57 17.65 -5.69
N PHE A 74 10.32 16.56 -5.46
CA PHE A 74 10.73 16.10 -4.15
C PHE A 74 12.26 16.04 -4.07
N PRO A 75 12.93 17.16 -3.69
CA PRO A 75 14.35 17.12 -3.37
C PRO A 75 14.66 16.09 -2.26
N THR A 76 15.91 15.68 -2.12
CA THR A 76 16.27 14.70 -1.06
C THR A 76 16.04 15.34 0.31
N GLY A 77 15.18 14.75 1.14
CA GLY A 77 14.82 15.28 2.45
C GLY A 77 13.93 14.35 3.27
N THR A 78 13.73 14.69 4.54
CA THR A 78 12.82 13.94 5.43
C THR A 78 11.40 14.43 5.21
N TYR A 79 10.59 13.59 4.56
CA TYR A 79 9.17 13.88 4.34
C TYR A 79 8.30 13.22 5.41
N ARG A 80 7.29 13.96 5.87
CA ARG A 80 6.26 13.44 6.76
C ARG A 80 4.90 13.63 6.14
N ASN A 81 4.09 12.58 6.17
CA ASN A 81 2.67 12.69 5.87
C ASN A 81 1.91 13.16 7.13
N ILE A 82 1.20 14.29 7.04
CA ILE A 82 0.46 14.88 8.14
C ILE A 82 -0.90 15.41 7.63
N SER A 83 -1.96 15.21 8.40
CA SER A 83 -3.27 15.79 8.12
C SER A 83 -3.39 17.21 8.68
N GLY A 84 -4.22 18.07 8.07
CA GLY A 84 -4.35 19.49 8.44
C GLY A 84 -4.69 19.72 9.92
N ASN A 85 -5.61 18.92 10.48
CA ASN A 85 -5.96 19.02 11.90
C ASN A 85 -4.75 18.74 12.81
N LEU A 86 -3.94 17.74 12.43
CA LEU A 86 -2.77 17.34 13.20
C LEU A 86 -1.65 18.39 13.10
N ALA A 87 -1.49 19.01 11.93
CA ALA A 87 -0.58 20.14 11.72
C ALA A 87 -0.99 21.36 12.56
N LEU A 88 -2.29 21.69 12.58
CA LEU A 88 -2.82 22.82 13.35
C LEU A 88 -2.64 22.59 14.86
N SER A 89 -2.92 21.38 15.37
CA SER A 89 -2.67 21.04 16.77
C SER A 89 -1.19 21.16 17.14
N TYR A 90 -0.26 20.71 16.28
CA TYR A 90 1.17 20.90 16.56
C TYR A 90 1.59 22.37 16.52
N GLY A 91 1.04 23.17 15.61
CA GLY A 91 1.29 24.62 15.55
C GLY A 91 0.85 25.33 16.84
N LEU A 92 -0.30 24.94 17.40
CA LEU A 92 -0.79 25.49 18.67
C LEU A 92 0.03 25.06 19.90
N ILE A 93 0.69 23.90 19.86
CA ILE A 93 1.55 23.42 20.95
C ILE A 93 2.95 24.04 20.88
N ALA A 94 3.43 24.36 19.67
CA ALA A 94 4.77 24.90 19.45
C ALA A 94 4.84 26.44 19.50
N ALA A 95 3.70 27.13 19.51
CA ALA A 95 3.58 28.58 19.67
C ALA A 95 3.59 28.97 21.15
#